data_AF-A0A7S4PUG9-F1
#
_entry.id   AF-A0A7S4PUG9-F1
#
_cell.length_a   1.000
_cell.length_b   1.000
_cell.length_c   1.000
_cell.angle_alpha   90.00
_cell.angle_beta   90.00
_cell.angle_gamma   90.00
#
_symmetry.space_group_name_H-M   'P 1'
#
loop_
_entity.id
_entity.type
_entity.pdbx_description
1 polymer ?
#
loop_
_entity_poly.entity_id
_entity_poly.type
_entity_poly.pdbx_seq_one_letter_code
_entity_poly.pdbx_strand_id
1 'polypeptide(L)'
;MALGPTLRPVVEAAATATPPAALAAVRRRPPPRSGITPTVAAFEEQRRMLHAFFDGLVHDWERWVTAYRLLVEFFDGTFMEDKAKEDFTRLHSGARVEEFHDTVDCLLGAAMATNELGQRQLAGLLQKLEGKMKKKDDDLVSVASVQRQPRRRSHCGNELEDLRQDWQQFSKTQFDSLRTYVFDCDGVLWNITDADKVKSPDDLQKDVLAKVNGLLQNKSKRILFLTNNSHETRWGYVQKLSKLGIDFGDLGDESIRTQAEGCIITAGFTTAKYLKQHGIKRPFVLVSTPGLLRELEALNIRDYIATIECNGDEVRPKEAYTKQLDKASVDSLMNEHADTDAVVVGWDFNLNALKIGVAVNCLKWSMEDEEKNGRKAIPLITCSADSSGVLGTTSGSSRKIRAVGNGAMGQAIASCFDPPLEQVFCGKPSPALLQLLQDAESDGGYGVDLATAVMIGDTIETDIAFANAGGMRSLFVLSGVNSLEDMEQESEPHRKSTWILPSFADV
;
A
#
# COMPACT_ATOMS: atom_id res chain seq x y z
N MET A 1 -26.41 59.09 -22.38
CA MET A 1 -25.73 57.86 -22.83
C MET A 1 -24.27 57.97 -22.40
N ALA A 2 -23.95 57.43 -21.24
CA ALA A 2 -22.65 57.63 -20.59
C ALA A 2 -22.16 56.33 -19.93
N LEU A 3 -20.89 56.01 -20.20
CA LEU A 3 -19.79 55.60 -19.31
C LEU A 3 -20.11 54.75 -18.04
N GLY A 4 -19.32 53.68 -17.83
CA GLY A 4 -19.40 52.74 -16.67
C GLY A 4 -19.12 53.38 -15.29
N PRO A 5 -19.10 52.63 -14.16
CA PRO A 5 -18.05 51.62 -13.89
C PRO A 5 -18.37 50.45 -12.88
N THR A 6 -17.39 49.56 -12.67
CA THR A 6 -17.03 48.81 -11.42
C THR A 6 -18.02 47.89 -10.70
N LEU A 7 -17.61 46.63 -10.44
CA LEU A 7 -18.14 45.79 -9.34
C LEU A 7 -17.02 45.00 -8.62
N ARG A 8 -16.80 45.34 -7.35
CA ARG A 8 -16.33 44.53 -6.20
C ARG A 8 -17.18 45.02 -4.99
N PRO A 9 -17.17 44.33 -3.83
CA PRO A 9 -17.74 43.02 -3.51
C PRO A 9 -18.90 43.16 -2.48
N VAL A 10 -19.93 42.32 -2.54
CA VAL A 10 -20.98 42.32 -1.49
C VAL A 10 -20.71 41.18 -0.51
N VAL A 11 -20.05 41.54 0.58
CA VAL A 11 -20.23 40.93 1.91
C VAL A 11 -21.46 41.60 2.54
N GLU A 12 -22.19 40.87 3.38
CA GLU A 12 -23.42 41.23 4.12
C GLU A 12 -24.76 40.84 3.46
N ALA A 13 -25.11 39.56 3.60
CA ALA A 13 -26.48 39.13 3.88
C ALA A 13 -26.46 37.70 4.48
N ALA A 14 -25.82 37.55 5.65
CA ALA A 14 -25.87 36.32 6.45
C ALA A 14 -26.19 36.68 7.91
N ALA A 15 -27.33 37.34 8.11
CA ALA A 15 -27.98 37.42 9.40
C ALA A 15 -29.48 37.50 9.12
N THR A 16 -30.25 36.65 9.81
CA THR A 16 -31.73 36.54 9.80
C THR A 16 -32.36 35.62 8.74
N ALA A 17 -32.31 34.31 8.99
CA ALA A 17 -33.42 33.39 8.64
C ALA A 17 -33.28 32.06 9.40
N THR A 18 -34.20 31.81 10.33
CA THR A 18 -34.38 30.55 11.07
C THR A 18 -34.84 29.43 10.12
N PRO A 19 -34.32 28.19 10.21
CA PRO A 19 -34.78 27.10 9.35
C PRO A 19 -36.13 26.54 9.83
N PRO A 20 -37.10 26.28 8.93
CA PRO A 20 -38.39 25.69 9.27
C PRO A 20 -38.32 24.16 9.45
N ALA A 21 -39.19 23.68 10.33
CA ALA A 21 -39.39 22.28 10.70
C ALA A 21 -39.97 21.43 9.57
N ALA A 22 -39.26 20.36 9.17
CA ALA A 22 -39.83 19.22 8.44
C ALA A 22 -38.90 18.00 8.54
N LEU A 23 -38.87 17.34 9.69
CA LEU A 23 -38.37 15.96 9.84
C LEU A 23 -39.29 15.25 10.84
N ALA A 24 -40.49 14.95 10.37
CA ALA A 24 -41.46 14.12 11.04
C ALA A 24 -41.93 13.03 10.07
N ALA A 25 -41.98 11.79 10.58
CA ALA A 25 -42.58 10.57 10.02
C ALA A 25 -41.70 9.67 9.13
N VAL A 26 -40.92 8.80 9.79
CA VAL A 26 -41.12 7.33 9.68
C VAL A 26 -40.92 6.72 11.08
N ARG A 27 -42.02 6.62 11.83
CA ARG A 27 -42.14 5.73 13.01
C ARG A 27 -42.52 4.33 12.51
N ARG A 28 -41.64 3.34 12.67
CA ARG A 28 -42.07 1.94 12.81
C ARG A 28 -41.83 1.52 14.26
N ARG A 29 -42.89 1.06 14.94
CA ARG A 29 -42.86 0.61 16.34
C ARG A 29 -41.99 -0.65 16.47
N PRO A 30 -41.22 -0.83 17.55
CA PRO A 30 -40.68 -2.14 17.90
C PRO A 30 -41.83 -3.06 18.39
N PRO A 31 -41.72 -4.40 18.20
CA PRO A 31 -42.71 -5.36 18.69
C PRO A 31 -42.73 -5.42 20.23
N PRO A 32 -43.80 -5.94 20.84
CA PRO A 32 -43.96 -5.94 22.30
C PRO A 32 -42.95 -6.87 22.98
N ARG A 33 -42.42 -6.40 24.11
CA ARG A 33 -41.55 -7.14 25.03
C ARG A 33 -42.23 -8.43 25.50
N SER A 34 -41.72 -9.59 25.10
CA SER A 34 -41.95 -10.84 25.82
C SER A 34 -41.05 -10.86 27.06
N GLY A 35 -41.68 -11.04 28.22
CA GLY A 35 -41.02 -10.90 29.52
C GLY A 35 -40.10 -12.05 29.85
N ILE A 36 -38.82 -11.73 30.04
CA ILE A 36 -37.93 -12.43 30.98
C ILE A 36 -37.12 -11.33 31.67
N THR A 37 -37.43 -11.07 32.95
CA THR A 37 -36.60 -10.20 33.79
C THR A 37 -35.50 -11.09 34.38
N PRO A 38 -34.21 -10.89 34.05
CA PRO A 38 -33.16 -11.74 34.60
C PRO A 38 -33.06 -11.48 36.12
N THR A 39 -33.10 -12.54 36.92
CA THR A 39 -32.87 -12.44 38.37
C THR A 39 -31.44 -11.99 38.67
N VAL A 40 -31.20 -11.32 39.79
CA VAL A 40 -29.88 -10.83 40.22
C VAL A 40 -28.78 -11.92 40.16
N ALA A 41 -29.14 -13.18 40.43
CA ALA A 41 -28.24 -14.32 40.30
C ALA A 41 -27.73 -14.56 38.86
N ALA A 42 -28.59 -14.36 37.85
CA ALA A 42 -28.19 -14.47 36.43
C ALA A 42 -27.23 -13.34 36.03
N PHE A 43 -27.40 -12.16 36.61
CA PHE A 43 -26.50 -11.02 36.39
C PHE A 43 -25.12 -11.23 37.04
N GLU A 44 -25.06 -11.85 38.22
CA GLU A 44 -23.80 -12.21 38.88
C GLU A 44 -23.05 -13.34 38.18
N GLU A 45 -23.78 -14.29 37.59
CA GLU A 45 -23.22 -15.37 36.78
C GLU A 45 -22.66 -14.85 35.44
N GLN A 46 -23.41 -13.99 34.74
CA GLN A 46 -22.91 -13.27 33.56
C GLN A 46 -21.68 -12.42 33.85
N ARG A 47 -21.66 -11.73 35.00
CA ARG A 47 -20.50 -10.93 35.44
C ARG A 47 -19.29 -11.80 35.77
N ARG A 48 -19.48 -12.99 36.34
CA ARG A 48 -18.40 -13.97 36.56
C ARG A 48 -17.83 -14.50 35.25
N MET A 49 -18.69 -14.82 34.28
CA MET A 49 -18.26 -15.30 32.96
C MET A 49 -17.46 -14.23 32.21
N LEU A 50 -17.93 -12.97 32.22
CA LEU A 50 -17.19 -11.83 31.66
C LEU A 50 -15.83 -11.62 32.35
N HIS A 51 -15.76 -11.72 33.67
CA HIS A 51 -14.48 -11.61 34.39
C HIS A 51 -13.51 -12.75 34.06
N ALA A 52 -13.98 -14.00 34.03
CA ALA A 52 -13.16 -15.16 33.67
C ALA A 52 -12.68 -15.09 32.21
N PHE A 53 -13.52 -14.58 31.31
CA PHE A 53 -13.19 -14.33 29.91
C PHE A 53 -12.08 -13.28 29.76
N PHE A 54 -12.20 -12.13 30.45
CA PHE A 54 -11.17 -11.09 30.40
C PHE A 54 -9.86 -11.51 31.08
N ASP A 55 -9.92 -12.30 32.16
CA ASP A 55 -8.71 -12.84 32.79
C ASP A 55 -7.99 -13.87 31.89
N GLY A 56 -8.73 -14.65 31.08
CA GLY A 56 -8.16 -15.56 30.08
C GLY A 56 -7.56 -14.84 28.86
N LEU A 57 -8.09 -13.68 28.51
CA LEU A 57 -7.68 -12.83 27.38
C LEU A 57 -6.34 -12.11 27.58
N VAL A 58 -5.89 -11.95 28.83
CA VAL A 58 -4.60 -11.30 29.16
C VAL A 58 -3.39 -12.11 28.65
N HIS A 59 -3.58 -13.37 28.25
CA HIS A 59 -2.52 -14.26 27.79
C HIS A 59 -2.54 -14.59 26.29
N ASP A 60 -3.51 -14.09 25.52
CA ASP A 60 -3.64 -14.42 24.09
C ASP A 60 -4.05 -13.18 23.27
N TRP A 61 -3.04 -12.53 22.66
CA TRP A 61 -3.14 -11.22 22.01
C TRP A 61 -4.10 -11.20 20.81
N GLU A 62 -4.13 -12.28 20.02
CA GLU A 62 -5.01 -12.36 18.84
C GLU A 62 -6.49 -12.41 19.24
N ARG A 63 -6.82 -13.10 20.32
CA ARG A 63 -8.19 -13.13 20.86
C ARG A 63 -8.65 -11.76 21.34
N TRP A 64 -7.72 -10.96 21.86
CA TRP A 64 -8.01 -9.61 22.36
C TRP A 64 -8.35 -8.65 21.22
N VAL A 65 -7.58 -8.69 20.14
CA VAL A 65 -7.82 -7.87 18.94
C VAL A 65 -9.16 -8.22 18.30
N THR A 66 -9.50 -9.50 18.19
CA THR A 66 -10.80 -9.92 17.63
C THR A 66 -11.97 -9.49 18.52
N ALA A 67 -11.88 -9.68 19.84
CA ALA A 67 -12.94 -9.28 20.77
C ALA A 67 -13.13 -7.75 20.81
N TYR A 68 -12.03 -6.98 20.77
CA TYR A 68 -12.07 -5.53 20.72
C TYR A 68 -12.69 -5.02 19.41
N ARG A 69 -12.30 -5.59 18.26
CA ARG A 69 -12.86 -5.25 16.94
C ARG A 69 -14.37 -5.46 16.90
N LEU A 70 -14.84 -6.61 17.40
CA LEU A 70 -16.27 -6.93 17.41
C LEU A 70 -17.07 -6.02 18.36
N LEU A 71 -16.48 -5.58 19.47
CA LEU A 71 -17.09 -4.59 20.36
C LEU A 71 -17.19 -3.21 19.69
N VAL A 72 -16.16 -2.79 18.95
CA VAL A 72 -16.19 -1.53 18.18
C VAL A 72 -17.27 -1.58 17.09
N GLU A 73 -17.31 -2.64 16.29
CA GLU A 73 -18.34 -2.84 15.26
C GLU A 73 -19.75 -2.85 15.85
N PHE A 74 -19.91 -3.38 17.07
CA PHE A 74 -21.20 -3.39 17.77
C PHE A 74 -21.66 -2.00 18.20
N PHE A 75 -20.77 -1.16 18.75
CA PHE A 75 -21.13 0.19 19.17
C PHE A 75 -21.33 1.16 17.99
N ASP A 76 -20.66 0.92 16.86
CA ASP A 76 -20.81 1.71 15.65
C ASP A 76 -21.98 1.22 14.75
N GLY A 77 -22.71 0.19 15.18
CA GLY A 77 -23.89 -0.32 14.48
C GLY A 77 -23.60 -1.08 13.18
N THR A 78 -22.33 -1.46 12.96
CA THR A 78 -21.86 -2.19 11.78
C THR A 78 -21.69 -3.69 12.03
N PHE A 79 -21.95 -4.15 13.26
CA PHE A 79 -21.84 -5.55 13.66
C PHE A 79 -22.81 -6.45 12.92
N MET A 80 -22.26 -7.49 12.28
CA MET A 80 -22.99 -8.54 11.60
C MET A 80 -22.69 -9.87 12.29
N GLU A 81 -23.69 -10.41 13.00
CA GLU A 81 -23.54 -11.59 13.86
C GLU A 81 -23.04 -12.83 13.11
N ASP A 82 -23.59 -13.10 11.92
CA ASP A 82 -23.20 -14.25 11.08
C ASP A 82 -21.74 -14.14 10.64
N LYS A 83 -21.29 -12.93 10.28
CA LYS A 83 -19.90 -12.66 9.86
C LYS A 83 -18.92 -12.80 11.02
N ALA A 84 -19.30 -12.37 12.22
CA ALA A 84 -18.49 -12.52 13.42
C ALA A 84 -18.31 -14.00 13.83
N LYS A 85 -19.40 -14.78 13.77
CA LYS A 85 -19.39 -16.23 14.03
C LYS A 85 -18.56 -16.97 12.98
N GLU A 86 -18.65 -16.58 11.71
CA GLU A 86 -17.88 -17.16 10.61
C GLU A 86 -16.37 -16.84 10.70
N ASP A 87 -16.01 -15.58 10.97
CA ASP A 87 -14.60 -15.17 11.16
C ASP A 87 -13.94 -15.92 12.34
N PHE A 88 -14.67 -16.12 13.44
CA PHE A 88 -14.15 -16.85 14.60
C PHE A 88 -14.02 -18.35 14.35
N THR A 89 -15.02 -18.94 13.68
CA THR A 89 -15.00 -20.36 13.27
C THR A 89 -13.87 -20.63 12.28
N ARG A 90 -13.53 -19.67 11.41
CA ARG A 90 -12.38 -19.78 10.50
C ARG A 90 -11.05 -19.81 11.23
N LEU A 91 -10.96 -19.16 12.40
CA LEU A 91 -9.74 -19.05 13.19
C LEU A 91 -9.55 -20.21 14.18
N HIS A 92 -10.59 -21.00 14.51
CA HIS A 92 -10.55 -21.97 15.60
C HIS A 92 -11.41 -23.23 15.33
N SER A 93 -11.06 -24.39 15.92
CA SER A 93 -11.87 -25.63 15.83
C SER A 93 -12.12 -26.30 17.19
N GLY A 94 -13.24 -27.04 17.29
CA GLY A 94 -13.63 -27.83 18.47
C GLY A 94 -14.43 -27.05 19.53
N ALA A 95 -14.47 -27.56 20.77
CA ALA A 95 -15.27 -27.06 21.91
C ALA A 95 -15.14 -25.55 22.23
N ARG A 96 -14.13 -24.88 21.65
CA ARG A 96 -13.86 -23.45 21.81
C ARG A 96 -14.73 -22.54 20.93
N VAL A 97 -15.33 -23.10 19.87
CA VAL A 97 -16.28 -22.36 19.00
C VAL A 97 -17.63 -22.23 19.69
N GLU A 98 -18.09 -23.27 20.39
CA GLU A 98 -19.35 -23.25 21.16
C GLU A 98 -19.27 -22.24 22.33
N GLU A 99 -18.18 -22.20 23.10
CA GLU A 99 -17.99 -21.21 24.18
C GLU A 99 -18.00 -19.75 23.66
N PHE A 100 -17.47 -19.50 22.45
CA PHE A 100 -17.49 -18.17 21.85
C PHE A 100 -18.88 -17.78 21.35
N HIS A 101 -19.62 -18.71 20.74
CA HIS A 101 -21.00 -18.48 20.33
C HIS A 101 -21.89 -18.14 21.53
N ASP A 102 -21.76 -18.88 22.64
CA ASP A 102 -22.45 -18.59 23.89
C ASP A 102 -22.06 -17.22 24.47
N THR A 103 -20.80 -16.81 24.29
CA THR A 103 -20.29 -15.50 24.75
C THR A 103 -20.81 -14.34 23.90
N VAL A 104 -20.87 -14.51 22.57
CA VAL A 104 -21.46 -13.53 21.64
C VAL A 104 -22.96 -13.40 21.91
N ASP A 105 -23.66 -14.52 22.08
CA ASP A 105 -25.08 -14.53 22.41
C ASP A 105 -25.34 -13.89 23.79
N CYS A 106 -24.44 -14.08 24.76
CA CYS A 106 -24.50 -13.42 26.07
C CYS A 106 -24.22 -11.90 25.99
N LEU A 107 -23.28 -11.46 25.15
CA LEU A 107 -22.97 -10.05 24.92
C LEU A 107 -24.12 -9.33 24.20
N LEU A 108 -24.72 -9.98 23.20
CA LEU A 108 -25.91 -9.50 22.51
C LEU A 108 -27.11 -9.46 23.46
N GLY A 109 -27.31 -10.49 24.28
CA GLY A 109 -28.32 -10.52 25.33
C GLY A 109 -28.16 -9.41 26.37
N ALA A 110 -26.92 -9.14 26.80
CA ALA A 110 -26.61 -8.06 27.74
C ALA A 110 -26.82 -6.68 27.10
N ALA A 111 -26.41 -6.48 25.85
CA ALA A 111 -26.62 -5.23 25.14
C ALA A 111 -28.11 -4.94 24.90
N MET A 112 -28.90 -5.97 24.56
CA MET A 112 -30.36 -5.87 24.41
C MET A 112 -31.09 -5.64 25.75
N ALA A 113 -30.48 -6.01 26.88
CA ALA A 113 -31.08 -5.87 28.22
C ALA A 113 -30.77 -4.53 28.92
N THR A 114 -29.85 -3.70 28.43
CA THR A 114 -29.42 -2.50 29.17
C THR A 114 -30.30 -1.27 28.89
N ASN A 115 -30.95 -0.78 29.94
CA ASN A 115 -31.38 0.61 30.04
C ASN A 115 -30.15 1.52 30.25
N GLU A 116 -30.33 2.85 30.16
CA GLU A 116 -29.25 3.87 30.24
C GLU A 116 -28.26 3.69 31.43
N LEU A 117 -28.67 2.98 32.49
CA LEU A 117 -27.84 2.67 33.63
C LEU A 117 -26.72 1.66 33.31
N GLY A 118 -26.99 0.67 32.44
CA GLY A 118 -26.02 -0.36 32.04
C GLY A 118 -24.94 0.19 31.11
N GLN A 119 -25.32 1.08 30.18
CA GLN A 119 -24.37 1.78 29.31
C GLN A 119 -23.37 2.64 30.11
N ARG A 120 -23.84 3.31 31.17
CA ARG A 120 -22.98 4.10 32.07
C ARG A 120 -22.02 3.25 32.91
N GLN A 121 -22.45 2.07 33.35
CA GLN A 121 -21.58 1.16 34.11
C GLN A 121 -20.50 0.54 33.22
N LEU A 122 -20.81 0.24 31.95
CA LEU A 122 -19.84 -0.28 30.98
C LEU A 122 -18.79 0.77 30.60
N ALA A 123 -19.22 2.03 30.38
CA ALA A 123 -18.30 3.15 30.17
C ALA A 123 -17.35 3.36 31.37
N GLY A 124 -17.86 3.22 32.60
CA GLY A 124 -17.03 3.30 33.80
C GLY A 124 -16.03 2.14 33.96
N LEU A 125 -16.34 0.97 33.39
CA LEU A 125 -15.45 -0.19 33.35
C LEU A 125 -14.33 0.00 32.31
N LEU A 126 -14.67 0.52 31.13
CA LEU A 126 -13.70 0.88 30.09
C LEU A 126 -12.73 1.97 30.57
N GLN A 127 -13.23 3.01 31.25
CA GLN A 127 -12.40 4.09 31.78
C GLN A 127 -11.46 3.61 32.91
N LYS A 128 -11.89 2.64 33.73
CA LYS A 128 -11.03 1.99 34.72
C LYS A 128 -9.98 1.08 34.09
N LEU A 129 -10.28 0.48 32.93
CA LEU A 129 -9.34 -0.35 32.18
C LEU A 129 -8.28 0.52 31.48
N GLU A 130 -8.66 1.65 30.89
CA GLU A 130 -7.72 2.66 30.37
C GLU A 130 -6.81 3.21 31.48
N GLY A 131 -7.35 3.46 32.67
CA GLY A 131 -6.56 3.89 33.83
C GLY A 131 -5.56 2.82 34.31
N LYS A 132 -5.89 1.54 34.20
CA LYS A 132 -4.98 0.43 34.50
C LYS A 132 -3.92 0.23 33.41
N MET A 133 -4.24 0.52 32.15
CA MET A 133 -3.27 0.52 31.04
C MET A 133 -2.20 1.59 31.25
N LYS A 134 -2.59 2.84 31.56
CA LYS A 134 -1.62 3.91 31.90
C LYS A 134 -0.72 3.54 33.07
N LYS A 135 -1.28 2.89 34.10
CA LYS A 135 -0.49 2.47 35.27
C LYS A 135 0.50 1.34 34.95
N LYS A 136 0.18 0.47 33.99
CA LYS A 136 1.08 -0.61 33.54
C LYS A 136 2.19 -0.10 32.61
N ASP A 137 1.93 0.94 31.82
CA ASP A 137 2.96 1.71 31.09
C ASP A 137 3.87 2.47 32.06
N ASP A 138 3.31 3.14 33.08
CA ASP A 138 4.10 3.86 34.08
C ASP A 138 4.98 2.91 34.93
N ASP A 139 4.47 1.72 35.27
CA ASP A 139 5.24 0.70 36.02
C ASP A 139 6.37 0.09 35.15
N LEU A 140 6.21 -0.01 33.82
CA LEU A 140 7.26 -0.44 32.89
C LEU A 140 8.34 0.65 32.66
N VAL A 141 7.97 1.92 32.76
CA VAL A 141 8.91 3.07 32.66
C VAL A 141 9.67 3.29 33.98
N SER A 142 9.11 2.91 35.13
CA SER A 142 9.69 3.16 36.47
C SER A 142 10.97 2.36 36.80
N VAL A 143 11.34 1.34 36.01
CA VAL A 143 12.61 0.59 36.17
C VAL A 143 13.80 1.36 35.58
N ALA A 144 13.55 2.45 34.85
CA ALA A 144 14.57 3.28 34.21
C ALA A 144 14.61 4.71 34.78
N SER A 145 14.95 4.89 36.06
CA SER A 145 15.24 6.24 36.58
C SER A 145 16.49 6.29 37.45
N VAL A 146 17.63 6.58 36.82
CA VAL A 146 18.77 7.21 37.51
C VAL A 146 18.45 8.70 37.63
N GLN A 147 18.41 9.20 38.86
CA GLN A 147 18.11 10.58 39.23
C GLN A 147 18.96 11.60 38.43
N ARG A 148 18.31 12.57 37.78
CA ARG A 148 18.95 13.82 37.35
C ARG A 148 18.29 15.02 38.04
N GLN A 149 19.08 15.75 38.81
CA GLN A 149 18.71 17.04 39.40
C GLN A 149 18.59 18.13 38.32
N PRO A 150 17.76 19.17 38.54
CA PRO A 150 17.55 20.22 37.55
C PRO A 150 18.73 21.20 37.53
N ARG A 151 19.37 21.37 36.36
CA ARG A 151 20.29 22.49 36.10
C ARG A 151 19.64 23.53 35.21
N ARG A 152 19.98 24.77 35.55
CA ARG A 152 19.42 26.05 35.08
C ARG A 152 19.63 26.28 33.57
N ARG A 153 18.69 27.03 32.99
CA ARG A 153 18.73 27.63 31.64
C ARG A 153 20.06 28.32 31.34
N SER A 154 20.67 28.00 30.19
CA SER A 154 21.29 28.99 29.30
C SER A 154 21.80 28.38 27.98
N HIS A 155 21.61 29.15 26.90
CA HIS A 155 22.25 29.12 25.58
C HIS A 155 21.65 28.23 24.47
N CYS A 156 21.14 28.93 23.45
CA CYS A 156 20.76 28.43 22.12
C CYS A 156 21.93 27.73 21.42
N GLY A 157 21.64 26.58 20.85
CA GLY A 157 22.52 25.79 19.98
C GLY A 157 22.25 24.31 20.21
N ASN A 158 21.74 23.62 19.18
CA ASN A 158 21.56 22.15 19.07
C ASN A 158 20.16 21.57 19.35
N GLU A 159 19.09 22.22 18.91
CA GLU A 159 17.75 21.58 18.90
C GLU A 159 17.57 20.47 17.83
N LEU A 160 18.46 20.36 16.84
CA LEU A 160 18.42 19.32 15.79
C LEU A 160 19.23 18.05 16.10
N GLU A 161 20.18 18.09 17.05
CA GLU A 161 20.95 16.90 17.44
C GLU A 161 20.22 16.09 18.52
N ASP A 162 19.47 16.75 19.41
CA ASP A 162 18.77 16.09 20.52
C ASP A 162 17.44 15.42 20.09
N LEU A 163 16.89 15.75 18.91
CA LEU A 163 15.74 15.05 18.32
C LEU A 163 16.13 13.75 17.59
N ARG A 164 17.42 13.50 17.33
CA ARG A 164 17.92 12.28 16.64
C ARG A 164 18.01 11.03 17.54
N GLN A 165 17.72 11.14 18.84
CA GLN A 165 17.97 10.06 19.79
C GLN A 165 16.90 8.94 19.83
N ASP A 166 15.80 9.07 19.07
CA ASP A 166 14.78 8.02 18.90
C ASP A 166 14.67 7.48 17.46
N TRP A 167 15.77 7.53 16.68
CA TRP A 167 15.90 6.59 15.55
C TRP A 167 15.83 5.20 16.16
N GLN A 168 14.93 4.29 15.74
CA GLN A 168 15.03 2.88 16.18
C GLN A 168 16.49 2.47 15.97
N GLN A 169 17.25 2.29 17.07
CA GLN A 169 18.72 2.35 17.01
C GLN A 169 19.20 1.41 15.92
N PHE A 170 19.76 1.97 14.84
CA PHE A 170 20.20 1.17 13.71
C PHE A 170 21.19 0.12 14.22
N SER A 171 20.81 -1.15 14.09
CA SER A 171 21.62 -2.25 14.56
C SER A 171 22.35 -2.84 13.37
N LYS A 172 23.60 -2.40 13.17
CA LYS A 172 24.46 -2.94 12.11
C LYS A 172 24.58 -4.46 12.20
N THR A 173 24.69 -5.02 13.40
CA THR A 173 24.74 -6.48 13.60
C THR A 173 23.47 -7.18 13.14
N GLN A 174 22.28 -6.61 13.41
CA GLN A 174 21.04 -7.19 12.91
C GLN A 174 20.92 -7.03 11.40
N PHE A 175 21.22 -5.84 10.87
CA PHE A 175 21.21 -5.57 9.44
C PHE A 175 22.16 -6.52 8.67
N ASP A 176 23.39 -6.70 9.16
CA ASP A 176 24.40 -7.59 8.59
C ASP A 176 24.06 -9.08 8.79
N SER A 177 23.10 -9.43 9.65
CA SER A 177 22.65 -10.83 9.81
C SER A 177 21.66 -11.28 8.74
N LEU A 178 21.04 -10.32 8.03
CA LEU A 178 20.03 -10.59 7.00
C LEU A 178 20.65 -11.20 5.74
N ARG A 179 19.85 -11.91 4.96
CA ARG A 179 20.31 -12.66 3.77
C ARG A 179 20.00 -11.93 2.48
N THR A 180 18.80 -11.37 2.36
CA THR A 180 18.34 -10.72 1.13
C THR A 180 18.14 -9.22 1.36
N TYR A 181 18.77 -8.39 0.51
CA TYR A 181 18.61 -6.94 0.52
C TYR A 181 17.87 -6.54 -0.75
N VAL A 182 16.68 -6.00 -0.58
CA VAL A 182 15.81 -5.54 -1.66
C VAL A 182 15.89 -4.03 -1.68
N PHE A 183 16.50 -3.46 -2.73
CA PHE A 183 16.66 -2.03 -2.89
C PHE A 183 15.54 -1.50 -3.77
N ASP A 184 14.79 -0.50 -3.29
CA ASP A 184 14.23 0.46 -4.23
C ASP A 184 15.38 1.19 -4.97
N CYS A 185 15.04 1.80 -6.10
CA CYS A 185 16.02 2.43 -6.96
C CYS A 185 15.95 3.96 -6.96
N ASP A 186 14.78 4.58 -7.09
CA ASP A 186 14.66 6.04 -7.25
C ASP A 186 14.52 6.69 -5.88
N GLY A 187 15.37 7.66 -5.53
CA GLY A 187 15.45 8.16 -4.15
C GLY A 187 16.32 7.30 -3.23
N VAL A 188 16.74 6.11 -3.67
CA VAL A 188 17.70 5.24 -2.95
C VAL A 188 19.05 5.15 -3.66
N LEU A 189 19.08 4.83 -4.95
CA LEU A 189 20.32 4.63 -5.74
C LEU A 189 20.62 5.80 -6.67
N TRP A 190 19.59 6.49 -7.17
CA TRP A 190 19.71 7.68 -8.00
C TRP A 190 18.60 8.68 -7.68
N ASN A 191 18.69 9.89 -8.24
CA ASN A 191 17.80 11.01 -7.91
C ASN A 191 17.75 11.28 -6.39
N ILE A 192 18.87 11.01 -5.71
CA ILE A 192 18.97 11.14 -4.26
C ILE A 192 19.30 12.57 -3.86
N THR A 193 18.85 12.95 -2.67
CA THR A 193 19.20 14.21 -2.02
C THR A 193 19.80 13.93 -0.66
N ASP A 194 20.83 14.69 -0.29
CA ASP A 194 21.36 14.61 1.08
C ASP A 194 20.42 15.34 2.03
N ALA A 195 19.79 14.60 2.95
CA ALA A 195 18.92 15.15 3.99
C ALA A 195 19.67 16.13 4.90
N ASP A 196 20.97 15.88 5.14
CA ASP A 196 21.82 16.72 5.99
C ASP A 196 22.46 17.88 5.19
N LYS A 197 22.33 17.88 3.85
CA LYS A 197 22.88 18.89 2.93
C LYS A 197 24.40 19.10 3.07
N VAL A 198 25.12 18.05 3.46
CA VAL A 198 26.58 18.03 3.65
C VAL A 198 27.29 17.66 2.35
N LYS A 199 26.75 16.69 1.61
CA LYS A 199 27.30 16.17 0.35
C LYS A 199 26.49 16.66 -0.85
N SER A 200 27.18 16.75 -1.99
CA SER A 200 26.51 16.87 -3.27
C SER A 200 25.74 15.57 -3.57
N PRO A 201 24.63 15.63 -4.34
CA PRO A 201 23.92 14.43 -4.80
C PRO A 201 24.83 13.40 -5.47
N ASP A 202 25.79 13.86 -6.27
CA ASP A 202 26.71 12.99 -7.02
C ASP A 202 27.70 12.28 -6.08
N ASP A 203 28.21 12.96 -5.04
CA ASP A 203 29.14 12.34 -4.09
C ASP A 203 28.43 11.38 -3.15
N LEU A 204 27.22 11.74 -2.69
CA LEU A 204 26.38 10.82 -1.94
C LEU A 204 26.06 9.57 -2.77
N GLN A 205 25.79 9.73 -4.07
CA GLN A 205 25.47 8.60 -4.95
C GLN A 205 26.66 7.66 -5.07
N LYS A 206 27.88 8.19 -5.24
CA LYS A 206 29.09 7.35 -5.28
C LYS A 206 29.26 6.52 -4.01
N ASP A 207 29.02 7.12 -2.84
CA ASP A 207 29.14 6.43 -1.55
C ASP A 207 28.08 5.35 -1.37
N VAL A 208 26.83 5.63 -1.76
CA VAL A 208 25.74 4.64 -1.79
C VAL A 208 26.10 3.46 -2.69
N LEU A 209 26.52 3.72 -3.93
CA LEU A 209 26.86 2.66 -4.89
C LEU A 209 28.07 1.85 -4.41
N ALA A 210 29.05 2.47 -3.75
CA ALA A 210 30.17 1.75 -3.15
C ALA A 210 29.71 0.77 -2.05
N LYS A 211 28.73 1.16 -1.21
CA LYS A 211 28.15 0.25 -0.20
C LYS A 211 27.38 -0.90 -0.84
N VAL A 212 26.59 -0.62 -1.88
CA VAL A 212 25.84 -1.66 -2.62
C VAL A 212 26.81 -2.65 -3.28
N ASN A 213 27.89 -2.17 -3.91
CA ASN A 213 28.92 -3.03 -4.48
C ASN A 213 29.62 -3.89 -3.41
N GLY A 214 29.84 -3.35 -2.21
CA GLY A 214 30.35 -4.12 -1.08
C GLY A 214 29.43 -5.29 -0.68
N LEU A 215 28.10 -5.09 -0.74
CA LEU A 215 27.14 -6.17 -0.52
C LEU A 215 27.11 -7.19 -1.67
N LEU A 216 27.17 -6.72 -2.93
CA LEU A 216 27.21 -7.59 -4.11
C LEU A 216 28.42 -8.53 -4.12
N GLN A 217 29.57 -8.07 -3.62
CA GLN A 217 30.78 -8.89 -3.51
C GLN A 217 30.67 -9.97 -2.40
N ASN A 218 29.72 -9.83 -1.48
CA ASN A 218 29.53 -10.80 -0.41
C ASN A 218 28.62 -11.95 -0.87
N LYS A 219 29.22 -13.10 -1.19
CA LYS A 219 28.53 -14.32 -1.67
C LYS A 219 27.48 -14.90 -0.72
N SER A 220 27.46 -14.49 0.54
CA SER A 220 26.43 -14.90 1.51
C SER A 220 25.18 -14.01 1.48
N LYS A 221 25.22 -12.90 0.73
CA LYS A 221 24.12 -11.95 0.57
C LYS A 221 23.52 -12.07 -0.82
N ARG A 222 22.21 -11.90 -0.88
CA ARG A 222 21.46 -11.77 -2.12
C ARG A 222 20.98 -10.34 -2.26
N ILE A 223 21.17 -9.75 -3.44
CA ILE A 223 20.75 -8.38 -3.72
C ILE A 223 19.70 -8.41 -4.82
N LEU A 224 18.57 -7.73 -4.59
CA LEU A 224 17.51 -7.52 -5.56
C LEU A 224 17.28 -6.02 -5.71
N PHE A 225 17.17 -5.54 -6.95
CA PHE A 225 16.83 -4.17 -7.30
C PHE A 225 15.39 -4.14 -7.79
N LEU A 226 14.51 -3.48 -7.05
CA LEU A 226 13.07 -3.60 -7.20
C LEU A 226 12.43 -2.23 -7.40
N THR A 227 11.90 -1.99 -8.59
CA THR A 227 11.33 -0.69 -9.01
C THR A 227 9.88 -0.83 -9.47
N ASN A 228 9.03 0.14 -9.10
CA ASN A 228 7.65 0.23 -9.58
C ASN A 228 7.52 0.70 -11.03
N ASN A 229 8.63 0.89 -11.73
CA ASN A 229 8.60 1.38 -13.09
C ASN A 229 8.30 0.27 -14.12
N SER A 230 7.50 0.59 -15.14
CA SER A 230 7.20 -0.31 -16.26
C SER A 230 7.75 0.18 -17.61
N HIS A 231 8.56 1.25 -17.65
CA HIS A 231 9.04 1.83 -18.92
C HIS A 231 10.21 1.08 -19.56
N GLU A 232 10.98 0.34 -18.76
CA GLU A 232 12.20 -0.33 -19.18
C GLU A 232 12.20 -1.80 -18.77
N THR A 233 12.90 -2.59 -19.56
CA THR A 233 13.19 -4.01 -19.32
C THR A 233 14.17 -4.19 -18.16
N ARG A 234 14.21 -5.40 -17.60
CA ARG A 234 15.24 -5.78 -16.62
C ARG A 234 16.65 -5.56 -17.16
N TRP A 235 16.91 -5.91 -18.42
CA TRP A 235 18.21 -5.67 -19.05
C TRP A 235 18.55 -4.19 -19.18
N GLY A 236 17.61 -3.33 -19.57
CA GLY A 236 17.84 -1.89 -19.62
C GLY A 236 18.20 -1.31 -18.24
N TYR A 237 17.61 -1.84 -17.16
CA TYR A 237 18.00 -1.49 -15.80
C TYR A 237 19.39 -2.00 -15.40
N VAL A 238 19.80 -3.21 -15.82
CA VAL A 238 21.19 -3.68 -15.66
C VAL A 238 22.15 -2.69 -16.31
N GLN A 239 21.87 -2.27 -17.55
CA GLN A 239 22.71 -1.30 -18.26
C GLN A 239 22.74 0.07 -17.57
N LYS A 240 21.59 0.53 -17.04
CA LYS A 240 21.52 1.80 -16.29
C LYS A 240 22.35 1.72 -15.01
N LEU A 241 22.16 0.68 -14.20
CA LEU A 241 22.87 0.49 -12.94
C LEU A 241 24.38 0.33 -13.16
N SER A 242 24.78 -0.42 -14.19
CA SER A 242 26.18 -0.55 -14.57
C SER A 242 26.82 0.80 -14.94
N LYS A 243 26.12 1.64 -15.72
CA LYS A 243 26.57 3.00 -16.04
C LYS A 243 26.68 3.91 -14.82
N LEU A 244 25.82 3.71 -13.81
CA LEU A 244 25.89 4.45 -12.55
C LEU A 244 27.10 4.04 -11.71
N GLY A 245 27.57 2.80 -11.86
CA GLY A 245 28.74 2.27 -11.15
C GLY A 245 28.47 1.01 -10.34
N ILE A 246 27.31 0.36 -10.50
CA ILE A 246 27.10 -0.99 -9.95
C ILE A 246 27.94 -1.99 -10.73
N ASP A 247 28.76 -2.75 -10.01
CA ASP A 247 29.62 -3.78 -10.57
C ASP A 247 28.92 -5.13 -10.58
N PHE A 248 28.34 -5.47 -11.74
CA PHE A 248 27.81 -6.81 -12.00
C PHE A 248 28.89 -7.79 -12.47
N GLY A 249 30.12 -7.35 -12.72
CA GLY A 249 31.16 -8.12 -13.41
C GLY A 249 31.15 -7.95 -14.93
N ASP A 250 31.72 -8.92 -15.65
CA ASP A 250 31.82 -8.89 -17.12
C ASP A 250 30.46 -9.21 -17.78
N LEU A 251 29.69 -8.17 -18.13
CA LEU A 251 28.40 -8.29 -18.82
C LEU A 251 28.50 -8.85 -20.26
N GLY A 252 29.71 -9.09 -20.78
CA GLY A 252 29.92 -9.86 -22.01
C GLY A 252 29.74 -11.37 -21.81
N ASP A 253 29.87 -11.87 -20.58
CA ASP A 253 29.60 -13.26 -20.21
C ASP A 253 28.10 -13.49 -20.02
N GLU A 254 27.56 -14.52 -20.69
CA GLU A 254 26.12 -14.84 -20.68
C GLU A 254 25.60 -15.25 -19.29
N SER A 255 26.42 -15.94 -18.49
CA SER A 255 26.07 -16.33 -17.12
C SER A 255 26.00 -15.12 -16.22
N ILE A 256 26.99 -14.21 -16.32
CA ILE A 256 27.00 -12.97 -15.54
C ILE A 256 25.82 -12.09 -15.93
N ARG A 257 25.54 -11.97 -17.23
CA ARG A 257 24.36 -11.25 -17.73
C ARG A 257 23.06 -11.81 -17.17
N THR A 258 22.87 -13.14 -17.23
CA THR A 258 21.67 -13.80 -16.72
C THR A 258 21.51 -13.55 -15.22
N GLN A 259 22.60 -13.62 -14.46
CA GLN A 259 22.60 -13.32 -13.04
C GLN A 259 22.24 -11.85 -12.76
N ALA A 260 22.82 -10.90 -13.52
CA ALA A 260 22.53 -9.48 -13.37
C ALA A 260 21.05 -9.16 -13.64
N GLU A 261 20.49 -9.69 -14.74
CA GLU A 261 19.05 -9.56 -15.04
C GLU A 261 18.18 -10.23 -13.97
N GLY A 262 18.65 -11.36 -13.41
CA GLY A 262 18.02 -12.07 -12.31
C GLY A 262 17.98 -11.28 -11.00
N CYS A 263 18.80 -10.25 -10.83
CA CYS A 263 18.75 -9.35 -9.68
C CYS A 263 17.77 -8.18 -9.88
N ILE A 264 17.19 -7.98 -11.07
CA ILE A 264 16.28 -6.86 -11.35
C ILE A 264 14.83 -7.32 -11.32
N ILE A 265 13.99 -6.55 -10.63
CA ILE A 265 12.54 -6.71 -10.58
C ILE A 265 11.91 -5.37 -10.96
N THR A 266 11.17 -5.36 -12.08
CA THR A 266 10.39 -4.20 -12.50
C THR A 266 8.91 -4.49 -12.37
N ALA A 267 8.09 -3.44 -12.22
CA ALA A 267 6.64 -3.58 -12.31
C ALA A 267 6.20 -4.17 -13.65
N GLY A 268 6.90 -3.85 -14.75
CA GLY A 268 6.64 -4.43 -16.06
C GLY A 268 6.85 -5.95 -16.10
N PHE A 269 7.99 -6.42 -15.57
CA PHE A 269 8.29 -7.85 -15.48
C PHE A 269 7.32 -8.59 -14.56
N THR A 270 7.01 -8.02 -13.40
CA THR A 270 6.07 -8.63 -12.44
C THR A 270 4.67 -8.74 -13.04
N THR A 271 4.24 -7.70 -13.78
CA THR A 271 2.98 -7.75 -14.54
C THR A 271 3.00 -8.86 -15.57
N ALA A 272 4.06 -8.99 -16.36
CA ALA A 272 4.17 -10.05 -17.37
C ALA A 272 4.13 -11.46 -16.73
N LYS A 273 4.79 -11.65 -15.59
CA LYS A 273 4.73 -12.89 -14.79
C LYS A 273 3.31 -13.19 -14.31
N TYR A 274 2.65 -12.20 -13.73
CA TYR A 274 1.27 -12.32 -13.25
C TYR A 274 0.33 -12.75 -14.37
N LEU A 275 0.39 -12.08 -15.53
CA LEU A 275 -0.43 -12.41 -16.71
C LEU A 275 -0.23 -13.86 -17.15
N LYS A 276 1.03 -14.31 -17.23
CA LYS A 276 1.38 -15.69 -17.60
C LYS A 276 0.81 -16.72 -16.63
N GLN A 277 0.95 -16.48 -15.31
CA GLN A 277 0.44 -17.37 -14.27
C GLN A 277 -1.09 -17.47 -14.29
N HIS A 278 -1.78 -16.39 -14.68
CA HIS A 278 -3.24 -16.34 -14.77
C HIS A 278 -3.79 -16.74 -16.14
N GLY A 279 -2.92 -17.19 -17.06
CA GLY A 279 -3.34 -17.66 -18.38
C GLY A 279 -3.87 -16.56 -19.31
N ILE A 280 -3.52 -15.29 -19.05
CA ILE A 280 -3.86 -14.15 -19.90
C ILE A 280 -2.98 -14.20 -21.16
N LYS A 281 -3.62 -14.11 -22.33
CA LYS A 281 -2.99 -14.30 -23.64
C LYS A 281 -3.09 -13.06 -24.54
N ARG A 282 -4.21 -12.34 -24.47
CA ARG A 282 -4.55 -11.25 -25.40
C ARG A 282 -4.93 -9.96 -24.66
N PRO A 283 -4.06 -9.42 -23.78
CA PRO A 283 -4.40 -8.22 -23.02
C PRO A 283 -4.43 -6.97 -23.90
N PHE A 284 -5.32 -6.03 -23.58
CA PHE A 284 -5.28 -4.65 -24.08
C PHE A 284 -4.37 -3.81 -23.18
N VAL A 285 -3.25 -3.34 -23.72
CA VAL A 285 -2.13 -2.74 -22.99
C VAL A 285 -2.02 -1.24 -23.30
N LEU A 286 -2.32 -0.44 -22.28
CA LEU A 286 -2.16 1.01 -22.26
C LEU A 286 -0.72 1.35 -21.87
N VAL A 287 0.08 1.88 -22.81
CA VAL A 287 1.51 2.14 -22.58
C VAL A 287 2.03 3.18 -23.57
N SER A 288 3.10 3.92 -23.19
CA SER A 288 3.82 4.83 -24.10
C SER A 288 5.26 4.43 -24.40
N THR A 289 5.74 3.32 -23.82
CA THR A 289 7.13 2.84 -23.90
C THR A 289 7.15 1.32 -24.11
N PRO A 290 8.22 0.74 -24.68
CA PRO A 290 8.24 -0.65 -25.07
C PRO A 290 8.61 -1.61 -23.93
N GLY A 291 9.05 -1.12 -22.77
CA GLY A 291 9.58 -1.96 -21.68
C GLY A 291 8.64 -3.07 -21.25
N LEU A 292 7.39 -2.73 -20.89
CA LEU A 292 6.35 -3.73 -20.56
C LEU A 292 6.12 -4.71 -21.71
N LEU A 293 6.01 -4.24 -22.95
CA LEU A 293 5.75 -5.09 -24.11
C LEU A 293 6.88 -6.11 -24.35
N ARG A 294 8.14 -5.67 -24.22
CA ARG A 294 9.32 -6.54 -24.32
C ARG A 294 9.35 -7.62 -23.22
N GLU A 295 8.90 -7.29 -22.01
CA GLU A 295 8.75 -8.30 -20.93
C GLU A 295 7.62 -9.30 -21.22
N LEU A 296 6.50 -8.87 -21.83
CA LEU A 296 5.43 -9.77 -22.29
C LEU A 296 5.96 -10.75 -23.36
N GLU A 297 6.67 -10.22 -24.36
CA GLU A 297 7.27 -11.01 -25.44
C GLU A 297 8.29 -12.03 -24.91
N ALA A 298 9.14 -11.63 -23.95
CA ALA A 298 10.13 -12.49 -23.30
C ALA A 298 9.48 -13.67 -22.55
N LEU A 299 8.22 -13.52 -22.13
CA LEU A 299 7.44 -14.58 -21.48
C LEU A 299 6.49 -15.34 -22.43
N ASN A 300 6.58 -15.06 -23.73
CA ASN A 300 5.75 -15.61 -24.81
C ASN A 300 4.29 -15.15 -24.82
N ILE A 301 3.99 -13.96 -24.29
CA ILE A 301 2.70 -13.28 -24.47
C ILE A 301 2.87 -12.31 -25.65
N ARG A 302 2.49 -12.74 -26.85
CA ARG A 302 2.72 -11.99 -28.11
C ARG A 302 1.43 -11.49 -28.79
N ASP A 303 0.28 -12.05 -28.42
CA ASP A 303 -1.01 -11.68 -29.01
C ASP A 303 -1.64 -10.44 -28.35
N TYR A 304 -0.89 -9.65 -27.58
CA TYR A 304 -1.43 -8.45 -26.93
C TYR A 304 -1.81 -7.36 -27.94
N ILE A 305 -2.73 -6.48 -27.52
CA ILE A 305 -3.10 -5.27 -28.24
C ILE A 305 -2.50 -4.08 -27.50
N ALA A 306 -1.50 -3.42 -28.07
CA ALA A 306 -0.86 -2.25 -27.45
C ALA A 306 -1.27 -0.94 -28.11
N THR A 307 -1.32 0.15 -27.34
CA THR A 307 -1.60 1.52 -27.82
C THR A 307 -0.45 2.21 -28.56
N ILE A 308 0.70 1.55 -28.63
CA ILE A 308 1.89 2.00 -29.37
C ILE A 308 2.27 0.99 -30.44
N GLU A 309 3.08 1.44 -31.37
CA GLU A 309 3.83 0.62 -32.32
C GLU A 309 5.32 0.78 -32.07
N CYS A 310 6.07 -0.30 -32.32
CA CYS A 310 7.52 -0.36 -32.11
C CYS A 310 8.19 -0.85 -33.39
N ASN A 311 8.98 0.01 -34.02
CA ASN A 311 9.78 -0.30 -35.20
C ASN A 311 11.27 -0.20 -34.83
N GLY A 312 11.82 -1.30 -34.30
CA GLY A 312 13.15 -1.28 -33.68
C GLY A 312 13.15 -0.45 -32.41
N ASP A 313 13.99 0.59 -32.36
CA ASP A 313 14.05 1.54 -31.23
C ASP A 313 13.06 2.71 -31.37
N GLU A 314 12.41 2.84 -32.53
CA GLU A 314 11.42 3.87 -32.74
C GLU A 314 10.06 3.45 -32.15
N VAL A 315 9.55 4.27 -31.24
CA VAL A 315 8.29 4.04 -30.54
C VAL A 315 7.37 5.24 -30.73
N ARG A 316 6.15 4.97 -31.19
CA ARG A 316 5.14 6.02 -31.45
C ARG A 316 3.75 5.55 -31.00
N PRO A 317 2.86 6.48 -30.58
CA PRO A 317 1.45 6.17 -30.42
C PRO A 317 0.87 5.70 -31.76
N LYS A 318 0.14 4.57 -31.75
CA LYS A 318 -0.60 4.12 -32.93
C LYS A 318 -1.67 5.14 -33.29
N GLU A 319 -1.76 5.50 -34.58
CA GLU A 319 -2.67 6.54 -35.08
C GLU A 319 -4.14 6.30 -34.67
N ALA A 320 -4.57 5.03 -34.62
CA ALA A 320 -5.93 4.69 -34.20
C ALA A 320 -6.29 5.20 -32.78
N TYR A 321 -5.31 5.31 -31.87
CA TYR A 321 -5.50 5.77 -30.49
C TYR A 321 -5.16 7.25 -30.27
N THR A 322 -4.81 8.01 -31.32
CA THR A 322 -4.59 9.46 -31.23
C THR A 322 -5.82 10.27 -31.68
N LYS A 323 -6.84 9.59 -32.18
CA LYS A 323 -8.13 10.18 -32.60
C LYS A 323 -8.90 10.74 -31.40
N GLN A 324 -9.89 11.58 -31.70
CA GLN A 324 -10.83 12.06 -30.70
C GLN A 324 -11.72 10.92 -30.19
N LEU A 325 -12.16 11.02 -28.94
CA LEU A 325 -13.23 10.16 -28.42
C LEU A 325 -14.55 10.51 -29.12
N ASP A 326 -15.03 9.59 -29.96
CA ASP A 326 -16.36 9.61 -30.55
C ASP A 326 -16.88 8.17 -30.76
N LYS A 327 -18.17 8.04 -31.11
CA LYS A 327 -18.81 6.75 -31.33
C LYS A 327 -18.07 5.91 -32.38
N ALA A 328 -17.66 6.51 -33.50
CA ALA A 328 -17.06 5.79 -34.62
C ALA A 328 -15.67 5.24 -34.28
N SER A 329 -14.87 6.01 -33.54
CA SER A 329 -13.53 5.64 -33.11
C SER A 329 -13.58 4.50 -32.09
N VAL A 330 -14.47 4.58 -31.11
CA VAL A 330 -14.68 3.50 -30.14
C VAL A 330 -15.22 2.25 -30.82
N ASP A 331 -16.25 2.37 -31.66
CA ASP A 331 -16.84 1.24 -32.39
C ASP A 331 -15.80 0.51 -33.25
N SER A 332 -14.97 1.25 -34.00
CA SER A 332 -13.89 0.66 -34.80
C SER A 332 -12.88 -0.11 -33.96
N LEU A 333 -12.43 0.43 -32.83
CA LEU A 333 -11.44 -0.21 -31.97
C LEU A 333 -12.04 -1.41 -31.23
N MET A 334 -13.27 -1.29 -30.75
CA MET A 334 -13.94 -2.39 -30.05
C MET A 334 -14.21 -3.59 -30.97
N ASN A 335 -14.54 -3.37 -32.24
CA ASN A 335 -14.69 -4.46 -33.21
C ASN A 335 -13.36 -5.21 -33.47
N GLU A 336 -12.22 -4.54 -33.33
CA GLU A 336 -10.88 -5.15 -33.45
C GLU A 336 -10.44 -5.88 -32.18
N HIS A 337 -11.00 -5.52 -31.02
CA HIS A 337 -10.48 -5.92 -29.69
C HIS A 337 -11.49 -6.71 -28.84
N ALA A 338 -12.58 -7.19 -29.45
CA ALA A 338 -13.68 -7.88 -28.77
C ALA A 338 -13.26 -9.16 -28.03
N ASP A 339 -12.09 -9.73 -28.35
CA ASP A 339 -11.54 -10.95 -27.76
C ASP A 339 -10.44 -10.70 -26.71
N THR A 340 -10.29 -9.45 -26.26
CA THR A 340 -9.36 -9.10 -25.18
C THR A 340 -9.72 -9.83 -23.88
N ASP A 341 -8.72 -10.36 -23.17
CA ASP A 341 -8.89 -11.13 -21.93
C ASP A 341 -8.39 -10.43 -20.65
N ALA A 342 -7.83 -9.22 -20.77
CA ALA A 342 -7.52 -8.31 -19.66
C ALA A 342 -7.29 -6.88 -20.15
N VAL A 343 -7.46 -5.89 -19.28
CA VAL A 343 -6.94 -4.53 -19.49
C VAL A 343 -5.71 -4.33 -18.62
N VAL A 344 -4.60 -3.90 -19.22
CA VAL A 344 -3.31 -3.70 -18.55
C VAL A 344 -2.86 -2.24 -18.66
N VAL A 345 -2.56 -1.62 -17.53
CA VAL A 345 -2.15 -0.21 -17.42
C VAL A 345 -0.66 -0.11 -17.11
N GLY A 346 0.14 0.08 -18.16
CA GLY A 346 1.52 0.53 -18.08
C GLY A 346 1.62 2.06 -17.94
N TRP A 347 2.85 2.57 -17.84
CA TRP A 347 3.06 4.02 -17.76
C TRP A 347 2.87 4.64 -19.16
N ASP A 348 1.80 5.41 -19.33
CA ASP A 348 1.39 6.00 -20.60
C ASP A 348 1.39 7.53 -20.53
N PHE A 349 2.45 8.16 -21.02
CA PHE A 349 2.56 9.62 -21.12
C PHE A 349 1.61 10.25 -22.13
N ASN A 350 0.97 9.42 -22.97
CA ASN A 350 0.01 9.82 -24.00
C ASN A 350 -1.39 9.27 -23.68
N LEU A 351 -1.70 9.04 -22.40
CA LEU A 351 -3.04 8.61 -21.99
C LEU A 351 -4.06 9.69 -22.37
N ASN A 352 -5.17 9.27 -22.97
CA ASN A 352 -6.21 10.16 -23.44
C ASN A 352 -7.60 9.54 -23.25
N ALA A 353 -8.64 10.35 -23.46
CA ALA A 353 -10.02 9.93 -23.25
C ALA A 353 -10.45 8.76 -24.16
N LEU A 354 -9.90 8.64 -25.37
CA LEU A 354 -10.21 7.54 -26.29
C LEU A 354 -9.68 6.21 -25.73
N LYS A 355 -8.42 6.18 -25.29
CA LYS A 355 -7.79 5.00 -24.67
C LYS A 355 -8.56 4.53 -23.42
N ILE A 356 -8.93 5.46 -22.55
CA ILE A 356 -9.78 5.17 -21.38
C ILE A 356 -11.14 4.64 -21.83
N GLY A 357 -11.77 5.26 -22.82
CA GLY A 357 -13.05 4.83 -23.38
C GLY A 357 -13.01 3.39 -23.90
N VAL A 358 -11.97 3.01 -24.64
CA VAL A 358 -11.79 1.63 -25.13
C VAL A 358 -11.62 0.66 -23.95
N ALA A 359 -10.73 0.97 -22.99
CA ALA A 359 -10.53 0.13 -21.80
C ALA A 359 -11.83 -0.08 -21.00
N VAL A 360 -12.61 0.97 -20.78
CA VAL A 360 -13.91 0.90 -20.08
C VAL A 360 -14.89 0.01 -20.84
N ASN A 361 -14.94 0.09 -22.17
CA ASN A 361 -15.85 -0.76 -22.95
C ASN A 361 -15.40 -2.23 -22.96
N CYS A 362 -14.09 -2.53 -23.05
CA CYS A 362 -13.59 -3.91 -22.89
C CYS A 362 -14.06 -4.53 -21.57
N LEU A 363 -13.91 -3.79 -20.47
CA LEU A 363 -14.32 -4.24 -19.14
C LEU A 363 -15.84 -4.37 -19.02
N LYS A 364 -16.62 -3.36 -19.41
CA LYS A 364 -18.10 -3.40 -19.34
C LYS A 364 -18.69 -4.53 -20.16
N TRP A 365 -18.24 -4.72 -21.40
CA TRP A 365 -18.77 -5.77 -22.26
C TRP A 365 -18.44 -7.16 -21.71
N SER A 366 -17.27 -7.33 -21.08
CA SER A 366 -16.94 -8.59 -20.41
C SER A 366 -17.85 -8.90 -19.22
N MET A 367 -18.29 -7.89 -18.47
CA MET A 367 -19.25 -8.05 -17.37
C MET A 367 -20.65 -8.40 -17.88
N GLU A 368 -21.09 -7.75 -18.96
CA GLU A 368 -22.36 -8.11 -19.62
C GLU A 368 -22.33 -9.55 -20.16
N ASP A 369 -21.19 -9.98 -20.68
CA ASP A 369 -20.99 -11.36 -21.13
C ASP A 369 -20.94 -12.36 -19.97
N GLU A 370 -20.44 -11.96 -18.80
CA GLU A 370 -20.52 -12.77 -17.58
C GLU A 370 -21.96 -13.02 -17.17
N GLU A 371 -22.78 -11.96 -17.13
CA GLU A 371 -24.19 -12.05 -16.79
C GLU A 371 -24.99 -12.89 -17.79
N LYS A 372 -24.70 -12.76 -19.10
CA LYS A 372 -25.45 -13.44 -20.16
C LYS A 372 -24.97 -14.87 -20.42
N ASN A 373 -23.66 -15.09 -20.41
CA ASN A 373 -23.02 -16.30 -20.92
C ASN A 373 -22.20 -17.05 -19.86
N GLY A 374 -22.12 -16.54 -18.62
CA GLY A 374 -21.33 -17.15 -17.54
C GLY A 374 -19.82 -17.08 -17.75
N ARG A 375 -19.33 -16.24 -18.68
CA ARG A 375 -17.90 -16.04 -18.92
C ARG A 375 -17.36 -15.05 -17.89
N LYS A 376 -16.38 -15.45 -17.09
CA LYS A 376 -15.79 -14.56 -16.07
C LYS A 376 -15.37 -13.21 -16.66
N ALA A 377 -15.76 -12.10 -16.02
CA ALA A 377 -15.33 -10.77 -16.43
C ALA A 377 -13.79 -10.64 -16.42
N ILE A 378 -13.26 -9.83 -17.34
CA ILE A 378 -11.82 -9.65 -17.49
C ILE A 378 -11.29 -8.66 -16.43
N PRO A 379 -10.06 -8.85 -15.93
CA PRO A 379 -9.51 -7.99 -14.89
C PRO A 379 -8.96 -6.67 -15.44
N LEU A 380 -8.97 -5.64 -14.59
CA LEU A 380 -8.17 -4.43 -14.72
C LEU A 380 -6.87 -4.60 -13.92
N ILE A 381 -5.74 -4.60 -14.62
CA ILE A 381 -4.40 -4.84 -14.07
C ILE A 381 -3.57 -3.58 -14.26
N THR A 382 -2.88 -3.13 -13.21
CA THR A 382 -2.09 -1.91 -13.23
C THR A 382 -0.67 -2.22 -12.74
N CYS A 383 0.35 -1.81 -13.51
CA CYS A 383 1.74 -2.17 -13.22
C CYS A 383 2.20 -1.71 -11.82
N SER A 384 1.79 -0.53 -11.36
CA SER A 384 2.10 -0.05 -10.00
C SER A 384 0.95 0.75 -9.39
N ALA A 385 0.95 0.88 -8.06
CA ALA A 385 -0.05 1.66 -7.33
C ALA A 385 0.31 3.16 -7.25
N ASP A 386 1.40 3.60 -7.88
CA ASP A 386 1.90 4.97 -7.70
C ASP A 386 0.92 6.00 -8.27
N SER A 387 0.54 6.98 -7.45
CA SER A 387 -0.34 8.08 -7.88
C SER A 387 0.40 9.11 -8.75
N SER A 388 1.72 9.24 -8.60
CA SER A 388 2.56 10.17 -9.35
C SER A 388 3.89 9.54 -9.74
N GLY A 389 4.49 10.02 -10.83
CA GLY A 389 5.87 9.70 -11.21
C GLY A 389 6.72 10.96 -11.34
N VAL A 390 8.05 10.82 -11.39
CA VAL A 390 8.99 11.93 -11.58
C VAL A 390 9.59 11.86 -12.99
N LEU A 391 9.46 12.95 -13.75
CA LEU A 391 10.03 13.07 -15.11
C LEU A 391 11.46 13.63 -15.12
N GLY A 392 11.88 14.26 -14.03
CA GLY A 392 13.17 14.93 -13.91
C GLY A 392 13.06 16.14 -13.01
N THR A 393 13.95 17.11 -13.19
CA THR A 393 13.95 18.37 -12.44
C THR A 393 13.92 19.59 -13.36
N THR A 394 13.38 20.71 -12.86
CA THR A 394 13.36 21.97 -13.61
C THR A 394 14.77 22.50 -13.85
N SER A 395 15.02 23.08 -15.03
CA SER A 395 16.23 23.86 -15.28
C SER A 395 16.30 25.04 -14.29
N GLY A 396 17.37 25.09 -13.47
CA GLY A 396 17.70 26.23 -12.61
C GLY A 396 17.14 26.21 -11.18
N SER A 397 16.08 25.46 -10.87
CA SER A 397 15.52 25.40 -9.50
C SER A 397 15.56 24.02 -8.85
N SER A 398 16.08 23.00 -9.56
CA SER A 398 16.19 21.59 -9.11
C SER A 398 14.90 21.00 -8.53
N ARG A 399 13.73 21.57 -8.85
CA ARG A 399 12.42 21.07 -8.39
C ARG A 399 12.00 19.86 -9.22
N LYS A 400 11.52 18.80 -8.56
CA LYS A 400 10.98 17.59 -9.21
C LYS A 400 9.79 17.96 -10.12
N ILE A 401 9.84 17.55 -11.40
CA ILE A 401 8.76 17.64 -12.38
C ILE A 401 7.96 16.34 -12.27
N ARG A 402 6.66 16.44 -11.97
CA ARG A 402 5.80 15.28 -11.75
C ARG A 402 4.94 14.96 -12.97
N ALA A 403 4.70 13.68 -13.18
CA ALA A 403 3.71 13.12 -14.10
C ALA A 403 2.67 12.32 -13.31
N VAL A 404 1.57 11.97 -13.98
CA VAL A 404 0.59 11.00 -13.48
C VAL A 404 1.28 9.63 -13.38
N GLY A 405 1.09 8.92 -12.26
CA GLY A 405 1.59 7.56 -12.07
C GLY A 405 0.59 6.50 -12.52
N ASN A 406 1.03 5.24 -12.65
CA ASN A 406 0.19 4.13 -13.12
C ASN A 406 -1.09 3.96 -12.29
N GLY A 407 -1.01 4.09 -10.96
CA GLY A 407 -2.16 3.93 -10.07
C GLY A 407 -3.24 4.97 -10.34
N ALA A 408 -2.86 6.22 -10.59
CA ALA A 408 -3.81 7.27 -10.97
C ALA A 408 -4.39 7.05 -12.38
N MET A 409 -3.61 6.52 -13.32
CA MET A 409 -4.10 6.15 -14.66
C MET A 409 -5.14 5.02 -14.59
N GLY A 410 -4.85 3.96 -13.82
CA GLY A 410 -5.78 2.86 -13.60
C GLY A 410 -7.03 3.32 -12.84
N GLN A 411 -6.88 4.22 -11.86
CA GLN A 411 -8.02 4.79 -11.14
C GLN A 411 -8.95 5.60 -12.05
N ALA A 412 -8.43 6.27 -13.08
CA ALA A 412 -9.27 6.99 -14.04
C ALA A 412 -10.22 6.05 -14.80
N ILE A 413 -9.80 4.80 -15.06
CA ILE A 413 -10.63 3.75 -15.67
C ILE A 413 -11.57 3.15 -14.62
N ALA A 414 -11.04 2.79 -13.45
CA ALA A 414 -11.81 2.17 -12.37
C ALA A 414 -13.00 3.03 -11.90
N SER A 415 -12.83 4.35 -11.85
CA SER A 415 -13.88 5.29 -11.45
C SER A 415 -15.02 5.45 -12.48
N CYS A 416 -14.94 4.82 -13.65
CA CYS A 416 -16.06 4.76 -14.61
C CYS A 416 -17.10 3.67 -14.29
N PHE A 417 -16.93 2.97 -13.16
CA PHE A 417 -17.80 1.92 -12.65
C PHE A 417 -18.38 2.34 -11.29
N ASP A 418 -19.56 1.81 -10.95
CA ASP A 418 -20.21 2.05 -9.67
C ASP A 418 -20.65 0.71 -9.03
N PRO A 419 -19.99 0.26 -7.94
CA PRO A 419 -18.83 0.90 -7.29
C PRO A 419 -17.58 0.91 -8.20
N PRO A 420 -16.55 1.72 -7.89
CA PRO A 420 -15.30 1.72 -8.65
C PRO A 420 -14.71 0.31 -8.77
N LEU A 421 -14.23 -0.03 -9.96
CA LEU A 421 -13.71 -1.36 -10.24
C LEU A 421 -12.42 -1.65 -9.45
N GLU A 422 -12.33 -2.83 -8.87
CA GLU A 422 -11.11 -3.28 -8.20
C GLU A 422 -9.96 -3.44 -9.20
N GLN A 423 -8.79 -2.95 -8.83
CA GLN A 423 -7.56 -3.03 -9.63
C GLN A 423 -6.63 -4.06 -9.06
N VAL A 424 -6.05 -4.89 -9.92
CA VAL A 424 -4.93 -5.74 -9.55
C VAL A 424 -3.63 -4.95 -9.76
N PHE A 425 -2.91 -4.66 -8.67
CA PHE A 425 -1.59 -4.06 -8.76
C PHE A 425 -0.49 -5.13 -8.84
N CYS A 426 0.54 -4.90 -9.65
CA CYS A 426 1.69 -5.81 -9.78
C CYS A 426 3.00 -5.25 -9.22
N GLY A 427 3.06 -3.97 -8.86
CA GLY A 427 4.21 -3.31 -8.22
C GLY A 427 4.03 -3.25 -6.71
N LYS A 428 5.00 -2.69 -5.98
CA LYS A 428 4.84 -2.40 -4.54
C LYS A 428 3.61 -1.51 -4.30
N PRO A 429 2.84 -1.73 -3.21
CA PRO A 429 2.99 -2.77 -2.19
C PRO A 429 2.16 -4.05 -2.47
N SER A 430 2.06 -4.50 -3.72
CA SER A 430 1.11 -5.55 -4.10
C SER A 430 1.40 -6.93 -3.49
N PRO A 431 0.34 -7.68 -3.12
CA PRO A 431 0.45 -9.10 -2.77
C PRO A 431 1.02 -9.96 -3.90
N ALA A 432 0.72 -9.63 -5.17
CA ALA A 432 1.23 -10.38 -6.33
C ALA A 432 2.77 -10.35 -6.40
N LEU A 433 3.38 -9.20 -6.08
CA LEU A 433 4.83 -9.08 -6.03
C LEU A 433 5.44 -9.80 -4.82
N LEU A 434 4.77 -9.78 -3.65
CA LEU A 434 5.21 -10.57 -2.49
C LEU A 434 5.20 -12.06 -2.81
N GLN A 435 4.12 -12.55 -3.43
CA GLN A 435 4.02 -13.94 -3.84
C GLN A 435 5.15 -14.31 -4.81
N LEU A 436 5.44 -13.46 -5.81
CA LEU A 436 6.56 -13.68 -6.74
C LEU A 436 7.90 -13.76 -6.02
N LEU A 437 8.14 -12.95 -4.98
CA LEU A 437 9.36 -13.01 -4.19
C LEU A 437 9.46 -14.34 -3.42
N GLN A 438 8.35 -14.82 -2.84
CA GLN A 438 8.32 -16.03 -2.00
C GLN A 438 8.34 -17.33 -2.81
N ASP A 439 7.64 -17.36 -3.94
CA ASP A 439 7.51 -18.54 -4.81
C ASP A 439 8.88 -19.12 -5.13
N ALA A 440 8.99 -20.45 -5.11
CA ALA A 440 10.25 -21.12 -5.35
C ALA A 440 10.78 -20.79 -6.76
N GLU A 441 12.10 -20.80 -6.92
CA GLU A 441 12.72 -20.57 -8.24
C GLU A 441 12.27 -21.61 -9.27
N SER A 442 11.96 -22.84 -8.83
CA SER A 442 11.38 -23.90 -9.67
C SER A 442 10.00 -23.55 -10.25
N ASP A 443 9.24 -22.71 -9.53
CA ASP A 443 7.91 -22.24 -9.94
C ASP A 443 8.00 -20.88 -10.65
N GLY A 444 9.23 -20.39 -10.87
CA GLY A 444 9.51 -19.14 -11.55
C GLY A 444 9.44 -17.90 -10.66
N GLY A 445 9.44 -18.07 -9.34
CA GLY A 445 9.62 -17.01 -8.35
C GLY A 445 11.09 -16.79 -7.97
N TYR A 446 11.33 -16.13 -6.84
CA TYR A 446 12.67 -15.80 -6.34
C TYR A 446 13.09 -16.63 -5.12
N GLY A 447 12.20 -17.36 -4.46
CA GLY A 447 12.52 -18.17 -3.29
C GLY A 447 13.11 -17.36 -2.13
N VAL A 448 12.66 -16.12 -1.96
CA VAL A 448 13.10 -15.23 -0.89
C VAL A 448 12.41 -15.61 0.42
N ASP A 449 13.22 -15.93 1.42
CA ASP A 449 12.77 -15.96 2.81
C ASP A 449 12.61 -14.53 3.33
N LEU A 450 11.37 -14.04 3.34
CA LEU A 450 11.04 -12.66 3.72
C LEU A 450 11.44 -12.35 5.18
N ALA A 451 11.43 -13.33 6.08
CA ALA A 451 11.82 -13.13 7.48
C ALA A 451 13.31 -12.80 7.65
N THR A 452 14.14 -13.17 6.66
CA THR A 452 15.57 -12.81 6.61
C THR A 452 15.88 -11.79 5.51
N ALA A 453 14.88 -11.07 5.03
CA ALA A 453 15.02 -10.00 4.05
C ALA A 453 14.85 -8.60 4.67
N VAL A 454 15.48 -7.60 4.03
CA VAL A 454 15.24 -6.17 4.30
C VAL A 454 14.90 -5.45 3.00
N MET A 455 13.87 -4.62 3.06
CA MET A 455 13.58 -3.61 2.04
C MET A 455 14.29 -2.30 2.40
N ILE A 456 15.07 -1.75 1.47
CA ILE A 456 15.68 -0.42 1.57
C ILE A 456 14.90 0.49 0.64
N GLY A 457 14.22 1.49 1.20
CA GLY A 457 13.28 2.32 0.45
C GLY A 457 13.11 3.72 1.03
N ASP A 458 12.55 4.61 0.24
CA ASP A 458 12.40 6.04 0.55
C ASP A 458 10.93 6.46 0.66
N THR A 459 10.00 5.54 0.38
CA THR A 459 8.56 5.83 0.30
C THR A 459 7.77 4.96 1.28
N ILE A 460 6.94 5.61 2.11
CA ILE A 460 6.20 4.96 3.20
C ILE A 460 5.09 4.06 2.65
N GLU A 461 4.30 4.59 1.71
CA GLU A 461 3.10 3.92 1.18
C GLU A 461 3.43 2.75 0.24
N THR A 462 4.65 2.68 -0.28
CA THR A 462 5.10 1.62 -1.18
C THR A 462 6.14 0.74 -0.51
N ASP A 463 7.36 1.22 -0.27
CA ASP A 463 8.47 0.38 0.18
C ASP A 463 8.27 -0.14 1.60
N ILE A 464 7.91 0.74 2.53
CA ILE A 464 7.75 0.37 3.94
C ILE A 464 6.48 -0.47 4.14
N ALA A 465 5.38 -0.07 3.51
CA ALA A 465 4.16 -0.87 3.48
C ALA A 465 4.39 -2.26 2.86
N PHE A 466 5.15 -2.35 1.77
CA PHE A 466 5.50 -3.62 1.11
C PHE A 466 6.35 -4.51 2.02
N ALA A 467 7.36 -3.94 2.68
CA ALA A 467 8.21 -4.64 3.61
C ALA A 467 7.38 -5.28 4.74
N ASN A 468 6.53 -4.48 5.39
CA ASN A 468 5.72 -4.92 6.52
C ASN A 468 4.64 -5.92 6.10
N ALA A 469 4.00 -5.73 4.94
CA ALA A 469 3.05 -6.69 4.39
C ALA A 469 3.69 -8.07 4.13
N GLY A 470 4.98 -8.09 3.76
CA GLY A 470 5.76 -9.32 3.61
C GLY A 470 6.41 -9.86 4.89
N GLY A 471 6.32 -9.15 6.01
CA GLY A 471 7.05 -9.49 7.24
C GLY A 471 8.58 -9.30 7.15
N MET A 472 9.05 -8.51 6.19
CA MET A 472 10.45 -8.13 6.04
C MET A 472 10.84 -7.05 7.06
N ARG A 473 12.14 -6.92 7.34
CA ARG A 473 12.67 -5.68 7.93
C ARG A 473 12.63 -4.56 6.90
N SER A 474 12.66 -3.31 7.35
CA SER A 474 12.69 -2.14 6.48
C SER A 474 13.72 -1.11 6.95
N LEU A 475 14.56 -0.65 6.03
CA LEU A 475 15.44 0.50 6.23
C LEU A 475 14.88 1.66 5.40
N PHE A 476 14.26 2.61 6.07
CA PHE A 476 13.79 3.85 5.47
C PHE A 476 14.94 4.83 5.32
N VAL A 477 15.18 5.30 4.10
CA VAL A 477 16.21 6.31 3.81
C VAL A 477 15.60 7.66 3.52
N LEU A 478 16.19 8.73 4.06
CA LEU A 478 15.70 10.11 3.90
C LEU A 478 16.17 10.78 2.61
N SER A 479 16.76 10.00 1.70
CA SER A 479 17.38 10.51 0.49
C SER A 479 16.41 10.75 -0.67
N GLY A 480 15.12 10.45 -0.50
CA GLY A 480 14.17 10.33 -1.61
C GLY A 480 12.86 11.14 -1.48
N VAL A 481 11.73 10.44 -1.37
CA VAL A 481 10.37 11.01 -1.45
C VAL A 481 9.88 11.50 -0.10
N ASN A 482 9.77 10.61 0.90
CA ASN A 482 9.21 10.96 2.19
C ASN A 482 10.28 11.51 3.13
N SER A 483 9.84 12.41 4.00
CA SER A 483 10.68 13.06 5.01
C SER A 483 10.67 12.29 6.33
N LEU A 484 11.56 12.67 7.25
CA LEU A 484 11.53 12.16 8.62
C LEU A 484 10.21 12.53 9.32
N GLU A 485 9.73 13.76 9.08
CA GLU A 485 8.46 14.24 9.64
C GLU A 485 7.28 13.37 9.17
N ASP A 486 7.26 12.96 7.90
CA ASP A 486 6.23 12.06 7.37
C ASP A 486 6.23 10.73 8.14
N MET A 487 7.42 10.16 8.39
CA MET A 487 7.57 8.90 9.12
C MET A 487 7.21 9.04 10.60
N GLU A 488 7.52 10.18 11.23
CA GLU A 488 7.15 10.46 12.62
C GLU A 488 5.63 10.61 12.78
N GLN A 489 4.97 11.27 11.83
CA GLN A 489 3.52 11.49 11.80
C GLN A 489 2.72 10.23 11.43
N GLU A 490 3.34 9.27 10.76
CA GLU A 490 2.69 7.99 10.49
C GLU A 490 2.28 7.33 11.81
N SER A 491 1.08 6.78 11.88
CA SER A 491 0.55 6.11 13.07
C SER A 491 0.20 4.66 12.81
N GLU A 492 0.06 4.28 11.54
CA GLU A 492 -0.28 2.95 11.10
C GLU A 492 0.92 2.01 11.29
N PRO A 493 0.80 0.95 12.12
CA PRO A 493 1.91 0.02 12.38
C PRO A 493 2.45 -0.63 11.10
N HIS A 494 1.57 -0.90 10.13
CA HIS A 494 1.93 -1.50 8.85
C HIS A 494 2.73 -0.57 7.93
N ARG A 495 2.93 0.70 8.32
CA ARG A 495 3.71 1.71 7.57
C ARG A 495 4.89 2.26 8.37
N LYS A 496 5.17 1.71 9.55
CA LYS A 496 6.35 2.06 10.34
C LYS A 496 7.58 1.28 9.88
N SER A 497 8.70 1.98 9.73
CA SER A 497 9.97 1.36 9.36
C SER A 497 10.66 0.67 10.54
N THR A 498 11.50 -0.33 10.27
CA THR A 498 12.39 -0.92 11.29
C THR A 498 13.54 0.01 11.63
N TRP A 499 14.19 0.61 10.63
CA TRP A 499 15.30 1.53 10.83
C TRP A 499 15.12 2.75 9.95
N ILE A 500 15.73 3.85 10.36
CA ILE A 500 15.80 5.09 9.59
C ILE A 500 17.25 5.51 9.52
N LEU A 501 17.73 5.83 8.32
CA LEU A 501 19.04 6.43 8.08
C LEU A 501 18.93 7.61 7.12
N PRO A 502 19.85 8.59 7.15
CA PRO A 502 19.86 9.67 6.16
C PRO A 502 19.96 9.14 4.73
N SER A 503 20.82 8.15 4.52
CA SER A 503 20.98 7.45 3.24
C SER A 503 21.51 6.03 3.45
N PHE A 504 21.60 5.26 2.37
CA PHE A 504 22.26 3.96 2.42
C PHE A 504 23.79 4.05 2.63
N ALA A 505 24.41 5.22 2.40
CA ALA A 505 25.84 5.42 2.67
C ALA A 505 26.19 5.29 4.16
N ASP A 506 25.19 5.45 5.04
CA ASP A 506 25.33 5.51 6.49
C ASP A 506 25.29 4.13 7.19
N VAL A 507 25.25 3.04 6.40
CA VAL A 507 25.22 1.64 6.87
C VAL A 507 26.56 1.12 7.39
#